data_AF-A0A356QHI0-F1
#
_entry.id   AF-A0A356QHI0-F1
#
_cell.length_a   1.000
_cell.length_b   1.000
_cell.length_c   1.000
_cell.angle_alpha   90.00
_cell.angle_beta   90.00
_cell.angle_gamma   90.00
#
_symmetry.space_group_name_H-M   'P 1'
#
loop_
_entity.id
_entity.type
_entity.pdbx_description
1 polymer ?
#
loop_
_entity_poly.entity_id
_entity_poly.type
_entity_poly.pdbx_seq_one_letter_code
_entity_poly.pdbx_strand_id
1 'polypeptide(L)'
;TIFVATTGDSMSYAIAVVGAGHDAPSPCMRAFWGIAMALMAAVLLYMGAGQIGALQQFIVITAIPVSLILLPSLWNGPQAAYAMAREQGIIE
;
A
#
# COMPACT_ATOMS: atom_id res chain seq x y z
N THR A 1 -18.73 5.11 -5.96
CA THR A 1 -18.26 3.83 -6.54
C THR A 1 -16.99 4.01 -7.34
N ILE A 2 -16.88 5.01 -8.23
CA ILE A 2 -15.65 5.30 -9.00
C ILE A 2 -14.40 5.43 -8.12
N PHE A 3 -14.46 6.20 -7.03
CA PHE A 3 -13.33 6.34 -6.09
C PHE A 3 -12.82 4.99 -5.55
N VAL A 4 -13.74 4.10 -5.15
CA VAL A 4 -13.39 2.79 -4.61
C VAL A 4 -12.80 1.89 -5.71
N ALA A 5 -13.32 1.99 -6.93
CA ALA A 5 -12.83 1.22 -8.08
C ALA A 5 -11.41 1.66 -8.48
N THR A 6 -11.15 2.97 -8.58
CA THR A 6 -9.82 3.50 -8.92
C THR A 6 -8.80 3.22 -7.81
N THR A 7 -9.21 3.34 -6.54
CA THR A 7 -8.31 3.04 -5.40
C THR A 7 -7.97 1.56 -5.35
N GLY A 8 -8.97 0.68 -5.53
CA GLY A 8 -8.78 -0.77 -5.58
C GLY A 8 -7.89 -1.22 -6.74
N ASP A 9 -8.04 -0.60 -7.92
CA ASP A 9 -7.17 -0.87 -9.07
C ASP A 9 -5.71 -0.51 -8.79
N SER A 10 -5.44 0.68 -8.24
CA SER A 10 -4.09 1.11 -7.88
C SER A 10 -3.44 0.19 -6.84
N MET A 11 -4.18 -0.25 -5.82
CA MET A 11 -3.67 -1.17 -4.80
C MET A 11 -3.34 -2.55 -5.37
N SER A 12 -4.24 -3.12 -6.19
CA SER A 12 -4.02 -4.40 -6.87
C SER A 12 -2.80 -4.33 -7.80
N TYR A 13 -2.67 -3.24 -8.56
CA TYR A 13 -1.52 -3.02 -9.43
C TYR A 13 -0.21 -2.96 -8.66
N ALA A 14 -0.14 -2.19 -7.56
CA ALA A 14 1.07 -2.07 -6.75
C ALA A 14 1.56 -3.43 -6.21
N ILE A 15 0.64 -4.27 -5.69
CA ILE A 15 0.99 -5.61 -5.21
C ILE A 15 1.47 -6.50 -6.37
N ALA A 16 0.80 -6.41 -7.52
CA ALA A 16 1.17 -7.19 -8.69
C ALA A 16 2.54 -6.80 -9.26
N VAL A 17 2.90 -5.51 -9.28
CA VAL A 17 4.22 -5.03 -9.70
C VAL A 17 5.31 -5.52 -8.76
N VAL A 18 5.10 -5.40 -7.44
CA VAL A 18 6.06 -5.88 -6.44
C VAL A 18 6.25 -7.40 -6.54
N GLY A 19 5.16 -8.15 -6.76
CA GLY A 19 5.21 -9.61 -6.90
C GLY A 19 5.80 -10.09 -8.23
N ALA A 20 5.64 -9.31 -9.31
CA ALA A 20 6.19 -9.64 -10.63
C ALA A 20 7.64 -9.17 -10.81
N GLY A 21 8.08 -8.16 -10.06
CA GLY A 21 9.42 -7.54 -10.21
C GLY A 21 9.59 -6.69 -11.46
N HIS A 22 8.51 -6.41 -12.21
CA HIS A 22 8.51 -5.56 -13.39
C HIS A 22 7.18 -4.80 -13.56
N ASP A 23 7.21 -3.70 -14.30
CA ASP A 23 6.11 -2.72 -14.43
C ASP A 23 4.92 -3.19 -15.29
N ALA A 24 4.94 -4.44 -15.78
CA ALA A 24 3.91 -4.99 -16.65
C ALA A 24 3.32 -6.30 -16.09
N PRO A 25 2.76 -6.29 -14.88
CA PRO A 25 2.18 -7.50 -14.29
C PRO A 25 1.00 -8.01 -15.14
N SER A 26 0.89 -9.33 -15.25
CA SER A 26 -0.16 -9.95 -16.05
C SER A 26 -1.56 -9.55 -15.53
N PRO A 27 -2.57 -9.38 -16.42
CA PRO A 27 -3.93 -9.04 -16.00
C PRO A 27 -4.52 -10.05 -15.00
N CYS A 28 -4.12 -11.31 -15.08
CA CYS A 28 -4.54 -12.36 -14.15
C CYS A 28 -4.00 -12.13 -12.74
N MET A 29 -2.75 -11.68 -12.59
CA MET A 29 -2.14 -11.35 -11.29
C MET A 29 -2.87 -10.18 -10.62
N ARG A 30 -3.21 -9.15 -11.39
CA ARG A 30 -3.99 -8.00 -10.90
C ARG A 30 -5.40 -8.43 -10.46
N ALA A 31 -6.07 -9.24 -11.27
CA ALA A 31 -7.39 -9.76 -10.94
C ALA A 31 -7.36 -10.61 -9.66
N PHE A 32 -6.35 -11.46 -9.48
CA PHE A 32 -6.14 -12.26 -8.28
C PHE A 32 -6.06 -11.39 -7.02
N TRP A 33 -5.17 -10.40 -7.00
CA TRP A 33 -5.01 -9.51 -5.84
C TRP A 33 -6.24 -8.65 -5.58
N GLY A 34 -6.93 -8.19 -6.62
CA GLY A 34 -8.20 -7.46 -6.49
C GLY A 34 -9.29 -8.31 -5.83
N ILE A 35 -9.45 -9.56 -6.26
CA ILE A 35 -10.43 -10.49 -5.68
C ILE A 35 -10.05 -10.85 -4.24
N ALA A 36 -8.77 -11.10 -3.95
CA ALA A 36 -8.30 -11.42 -2.60
C ALA A 36 -8.61 -10.30 -1.61
N MET A 37 -8.40 -9.04 -2.00
CA MET A 37 -8.75 -7.89 -1.17
C MET A 37 -10.27 -7.73 -0.97
N ALA A 38 -11.07 -7.98 -2.01
CA ALA A 38 -12.53 -7.94 -1.92
C ALA A 38 -13.07 -9.03 -0.96
N LEU A 39 -12.50 -10.24 -1.01
CA LEU A 39 -12.83 -11.33 -0.09
C LEU A 39 -12.46 -10.98 1.36
N MET A 40 -11.27 -10.42 1.57
CA MET A 40 -10.85 -9.98 2.91
C MET A 40 -11.79 -8.92 3.47
N ALA A 41 -12.16 -7.93 2.66
CA ALA A 41 -13.14 -6.91 3.06
C ALA A 41 -14.51 -7.52 3.41
N ALA A 42 -14.99 -8.48 2.60
CA ALA A 42 -16.26 -9.17 2.86
C ALA A 42 -16.23 -9.95 4.18
N VAL A 43 -15.14 -10.66 4.47
CA VAL A 43 -14.95 -11.39 5.74
C VAL A 43 -14.96 -10.42 6.93
N LEU A 44 -14.22 -9.31 6.83
CA LEU A 44 -14.14 -8.30 7.88
C LEU A 44 -15.50 -7.63 8.16
N LEU A 45 -16.30 -7.38 7.12
CA LEU A 45 -17.66 -6.84 7.26
C LEU A 45 -18.63 -7.85 7.87
N TYR A 46 -18.47 -9.14 7.56
CA TYR A 46 -19.34 -10.20 8.06
C TYR A 46 -19.17 -10.48 9.56
N MET A 47 -18.01 -10.15 10.16
CA MET A 47 -17.71 -10.39 11.59
C MET A 47 -18.46 -9.49 12.61
N GLY A 48 -19.68 -9.02 12.29
CA GLY A 48 -20.78 -8.66 13.23
C GLY A 48 -20.54 -7.89 14.55
N ALA A 49 -21.09 -6.67 14.63
CA ALA A 49 -21.54 -5.83 15.77
C ALA A 49 -20.61 -5.40 16.94
N GLY A 50 -19.38 -5.90 17.09
CA GLY A 50 -18.37 -5.37 18.05
C GLY A 50 -17.34 -4.39 17.42
N GLN A 51 -17.66 -3.86 16.24
CA GLN A 51 -16.80 -3.88 15.05
C GLN A 51 -15.75 -2.78 14.89
N ILE A 52 -15.96 -1.55 15.38
CA ILE A 52 -15.02 -0.47 15.08
C ILE A 52 -13.69 -0.72 15.80
N GLY A 53 -13.73 -1.20 17.05
CA GLY A 53 -12.54 -1.52 17.83
C GLY A 53 -11.71 -2.65 17.21
N ALA A 54 -12.34 -3.74 16.79
CA ALA A 54 -11.63 -4.88 16.18
C ALA A 54 -11.05 -4.54 14.80
N LEU A 55 -11.81 -3.81 13.95
CA LEU A 55 -11.33 -3.37 12.64
C LEU A 55 -10.18 -2.36 12.78
N GLN A 56 -10.30 -1.41 13.71
CA GLN A 56 -9.25 -0.43 14.00
C GLN A 56 -8.00 -1.11 14.57
N GLN A 57 -8.14 -2.07 15.49
CA GLN A 57 -7.00 -2.81 16.03
C GLN A 57 -6.31 -3.66 14.96
N PHE A 58 -7.05 -4.29 14.05
CA PHE A 58 -6.44 -5.04 12.95
C PHE A 58 -5.59 -4.13 12.04
N ILE A 59 -6.12 -2.96 11.68
CA ILE A 59 -5.37 -1.97 10.89
C ILE A 59 -4.12 -1.51 11.66
N VAL A 60 -4.24 -1.22 12.96
CA VAL A 60 -3.11 -0.77 13.77
C VAL A 60 -2.05 -1.87 13.91
N ILE A 61 -2.46 -3.11 14.20
CA ILE A 61 -1.54 -4.24 14.40
C ILE A 61 -0.78 -4.55 13.11
N THR A 62 -1.47 -4.53 11.97
CA THR A 62 -0.83 -4.74 10.66
C THR A 62 0.03 -3.57 10.21
N ALA A 63 -0.28 -2.34 10.64
CA ALA A 63 0.52 -1.15 10.33
C ALA A 63 1.84 -1.08 11.10
N ILE A 64 1.95 -1.67 12.30
CA ILE A 64 3.18 -1.67 13.11
C ILE A 64 4.39 -2.28 12.36
N PRO A 65 4.35 -3.50 11.80
CA PRO A 65 5.50 -4.05 11.08
C PRO A 65 5.81 -3.26 9.81
N VAL A 66 4.78 -2.75 9.11
CA VAL A 66 4.95 -1.93 7.91
C VAL A 66 5.64 -0.60 8.25
N SER A 67 5.32 0.01 9.39
CA SER A 67 5.93 1.28 9.80
C SER A 67 7.43 1.13 10.10
N LEU A 68 7.85 0.00 10.68
CA LEU A 68 9.28 -0.29 10.88
C LEU A 68 10.05 -0.35 9.55
N ILE A 69 9.43 -0.84 8.48
CA ILE A 69 10.02 -0.88 7.14
C ILE A 69 10.03 0.51 6.48
N LEU A 70 9.01 1.33 6.73
CA LEU A 70 8.89 2.67 6.16
C LEU A 70 9.78 3.71 6.85
N LEU A 71 10.06 3.57 8.15
CA LEU A 71 10.82 4.55 8.93
C LEU A 71 12.20 4.91 8.32
N PRO A 72 13.05 3.96 7.91
CA PRO A 72 14.32 4.27 7.25
C PRO A 72 14.13 5.04 5.94
N SER A 73 13.11 4.68 5.15
CA SER A 73 12.80 5.36 3.88
C SER A 73 12.37 6.80 4.12
N LEU A 74 11.61 7.06 5.19
CA LEU A 74 11.18 8.40 5.57
C LEU A 74 12.35 9.27 6.05
N TRP A 75 13.32 8.69 6.76
CA TRP A 75 14.52 9.40 7.21
C TRP A 75 15.50 9.70 6.06
N ASN A 76 15.62 8.75 5.12
CA ASN A 76 16.49 8.91 3.96
C ASN A 76 15.88 9.82 2.89
N GLY A 77 14.55 10.01 2.87
CA GLY A 77 13.85 10.85 1.91
C GLY A 77 14.38 12.29 1.84
N PRO A 78 14.44 13.03 2.97
CA PRO A 78 15.02 14.36 3.01
C PRO A 78 16.49 14.38 2.56
N GLN A 79 17.30 13.40 2.99
CA GLN A 79 18.72 13.33 2.62
C GLN A 79 18.89 13.13 1.11
N ALA A 80 18.10 12.24 0.51
CA ALA A 80 18.07 12.03 -0.93
C ALA A 80 17.58 13.28 -1.67
N ALA A 81 16.58 13.99 -1.15
CA ALA A 81 16.11 15.24 -1.72
C ALA A 81 17.20 16.33 -1.69
N TYR A 82 17.94 16.46 -0.58
CA TYR A 82 19.09 17.37 -0.48
C TYR A 82 20.22 16.99 -1.45
N ALA A 83 20.51 15.69 -1.59
CA ALA A 83 21.50 15.20 -2.56
C ALA A 83 21.09 15.55 -4.00
N MET A 84 19.84 15.28 -4.39
CA MET A 84 19.32 15.63 -5.71
C MET A 84 19.32 17.15 -5.95
N ALA A 85 18.98 17.95 -4.92
CA ALA A 85 18.99 19.40 -5.04
C ALA A 85 20.40 19.97 -5.20
N ARG A 86 21.41 19.36 -4.58
CA ARG A 86 22.83 19.71 -4.80
C ARG A 86 23.32 19.28 -6.18
N GLU A 87 22.94 18.10 -6.65
CA GLU A 87 23.23 17.65 -8.03
C GLU A 87 22.61 18.57 -9.10
N GLN A 88 21.42 19.12 -8.81
CA GLN A 88 20.72 20.07 -9.68
C GLN A 88 21.21 21.52 -9.50
N GLY A 89 22.16 21.78 -8.60
CA GLY A 89 22.70 23.12 -8.35
C GLY A 89 21.70 24.10 -7.70
N ILE A 90 20.65 23.59 -7.05
CA ILE A 90 19.64 24.41 -6.34
C ILE A 90 20.19 24.90 -4.99
N ILE A 91 21.15 24.17 -4.43
CA ILE A 91 21.85 24.46 -3.17
C ILE A 91 23.33 24.08 -3.35
N GLU A 92 24.24 24.84 -2.73
CA GLU A 92 25.71 24.66 -2.84
C GLU A 92 26.22 23.31 -2.28
#